data_AF-A0A523BNW4-F1
#
_entry.id   AF-A0A523BNW4-F1
#
_cell.length_a   1.000
_cell.length_b   1.000
_cell.length_c   1.000
_cell.angle_alpha   90.00
_cell.angle_beta   90.00
_cell.angle_gamma   90.00
#
_symmetry.space_group_name_H-M   'P 1'
#
loop_
_entity.id
_entity.type
_entity.pdbx_description
1 polymer ?
#
loop_
_entity_poly.entity_id
_entity_poly.type
_entity_poly.pdbx_seq_one_letter_code
_entity_poly.pdbx_strand_id
1 'polypeptide(L)'
;MKGLNPIKALPVLALILLLSVIGSASPVFAAVIDGADTGGRPIEVFMTGAAERPGPGDPDGTGTAFFTFNPGQGEVCFVLTVENIDPATASHIHRASVDVAGPVVIPLAPPTTGSSSGCVAADPGLIMEILQFPDQFYVNVHNPAFPAGAVRAQLTR
;
A
#
# COMPACT_ATOMS: atom_id res chain seq x y z
N MET A 1 -52.54 -64.86 -19.25
CA MET A 1 -51.23 -64.21 -19.10
C MET A 1 -51.25 -63.41 -17.80
N LYS A 2 -50.32 -63.71 -16.86
CA LYS A 2 -49.91 -62.99 -15.62
C LYS A 2 -51.03 -62.53 -14.66
N GLY A 3 -51.12 -62.92 -13.38
CA GLY A 3 -50.12 -63.26 -12.36
C GLY A 3 -50.28 -62.26 -11.19
N LEU A 4 -50.67 -62.74 -10.01
CA LEU A 4 -51.21 -61.95 -8.86
C LEU A 4 -50.16 -61.71 -7.74
N ASN A 5 -50.04 -60.46 -7.24
CA ASN A 5 -49.60 -59.93 -5.91
C ASN A 5 -48.21 -60.35 -5.32
N PRO A 6 -47.61 -59.73 -4.25
CA PRO A 6 -48.13 -58.79 -3.24
C PRO A 6 -47.19 -57.62 -2.77
N ILE A 7 -47.70 -56.87 -1.79
CA ILE A 7 -47.11 -55.77 -0.98
C ILE A 7 -45.83 -56.18 -0.22
N LYS A 8 -44.81 -55.30 -0.12
CA LYS A 8 -43.85 -55.25 1.01
C LYS A 8 -43.40 -53.81 1.31
N ALA A 9 -43.34 -53.47 2.60
CA ALA A 9 -42.87 -52.21 3.16
C ALA A 9 -41.34 -52.20 3.45
N LEU A 10 -40.78 -50.97 3.54
CA LEU A 10 -39.49 -50.42 4.08
C LEU A 10 -38.71 -51.30 5.12
N PRO A 11 -37.36 -51.11 5.39
CA PRO A 11 -36.64 -49.83 5.40
C PRO A 11 -35.09 -49.81 5.13
N VAL A 12 -34.50 -48.59 5.21
CA VAL A 12 -33.12 -48.18 5.60
C VAL A 12 -31.90 -48.88 4.93
N LEU A 13 -31.00 -48.11 4.28
CA LEU A 13 -29.69 -47.72 4.82
C LEU A 13 -28.83 -46.95 3.78
N ALA A 14 -28.22 -45.89 4.30
CA ALA A 14 -27.35 -44.90 3.67
C ALA A 14 -26.30 -45.41 2.67
N LEU A 15 -26.02 -44.58 1.64
CA LEU A 15 -24.65 -44.34 1.23
C LEU A 15 -24.44 -42.86 0.87
N ILE A 16 -23.50 -42.30 1.61
CA ILE A 16 -23.01 -40.93 1.58
C ILE A 16 -22.14 -40.74 0.33
N LEU A 17 -22.32 -39.63 -0.39
CA LEU A 17 -21.22 -38.98 -1.09
C LEU A 17 -21.41 -37.46 -1.01
N LEU A 18 -20.83 -36.90 0.06
CA LEU A 18 -20.43 -35.50 0.10
C LEU A 18 -19.41 -35.29 -1.03
N LEU A 19 -19.79 -34.53 -2.06
CA LEU A 19 -18.80 -33.91 -2.95
C LEU A 19 -18.29 -32.65 -2.26
N SER A 20 -17.20 -32.81 -1.51
CA SER A 20 -16.38 -31.72 -1.01
C SER A 20 -15.83 -30.96 -2.22
N VAL A 21 -16.34 -29.76 -2.48
CA VAL A 21 -15.68 -28.82 -3.38
C VAL A 21 -14.41 -28.38 -2.67
N ILE A 22 -13.29 -28.98 -3.08
CA ILE A 22 -11.95 -28.56 -2.66
C ILE A 22 -11.74 -27.18 -3.29
N GLY A 23 -11.95 -26.13 -2.49
CA GLY A 23 -11.49 -24.79 -2.83
C GLY A 23 -9.97 -24.84 -2.94
N SER A 24 -9.46 -24.78 -4.17
CA SER A 24 -8.04 -24.58 -4.40
C SER A 24 -7.70 -23.16 -3.96
N ALA A 25 -7.24 -23.01 -2.72
CA ALA A 25 -6.55 -21.81 -2.30
C ALA A 25 -5.26 -21.73 -3.13
N SER A 26 -5.26 -20.86 -4.15
CA SER A 26 -4.01 -20.46 -4.77
C SER A 26 -3.13 -19.86 -3.70
N PRO A 27 -1.85 -20.26 -3.56
CA PRO A 27 -0.94 -19.52 -2.73
C PRO A 27 -0.81 -18.13 -3.32
N VAL A 28 -1.28 -17.12 -2.59
CA VAL A 28 -0.86 -15.74 -2.82
C VAL A 28 0.63 -15.76 -2.55
N PHE A 29 1.45 -15.59 -3.58
CA PHE A 29 2.87 -15.33 -3.38
C PHE A 29 2.96 -13.98 -2.66
N ALA A 30 3.12 -14.02 -1.34
CA ALA A 30 3.69 -12.89 -0.63
C ALA A 30 5.04 -12.65 -1.29
N ALA A 31 5.20 -11.51 -1.95
CA ALA A 31 6.50 -11.06 -2.39
C ALA A 31 7.38 -11.03 -1.14
N VAL A 32 8.30 -11.99 -1.05
CA VAL A 32 9.37 -11.94 -0.06
C VAL A 32 10.17 -10.72 -0.45
N ILE A 33 9.98 -9.63 0.30
CA ILE A 33 10.95 -8.54 0.32
C ILE A 33 12.24 -9.18 0.85
N ASP A 34 13.19 -9.41 -0.05
CA ASP A 34 14.54 -9.86 0.33
C ASP A 34 15.22 -8.68 1.03
N GLY A 35 14.89 -8.52 2.31
CA GLY A 35 15.35 -7.46 3.20
C GLY A 35 15.49 -7.96 4.64
N ALA A 36 15.46 -9.28 4.83
CA ALA A 36 15.78 -9.90 6.10
C ALA A 36 17.31 -9.86 6.28
N ASP A 37 17.77 -8.72 6.84
CA ASP A 37 19.02 -8.49 7.61
C ASP A 37 19.88 -7.27 7.18
N THR A 38 19.27 -6.11 6.87
CA THR A 38 20.01 -4.90 6.40
C THR A 38 19.76 -3.59 7.18
N GLY A 39 19.26 -3.64 8.42
CA GLY A 39 19.21 -2.46 9.31
C GLY A 39 18.28 -1.32 8.89
N GLY A 40 17.44 -1.54 7.88
CA GLY A 40 16.42 -0.59 7.43
C GLY A 40 15.31 -0.37 8.45
N ARG A 41 14.88 0.88 8.63
CA ARG A 41 13.77 1.22 9.53
C ARG A 41 12.48 1.46 8.74
N PRO A 42 11.41 0.67 8.96
CA PRO A 42 10.16 0.85 8.25
C PRO A 42 9.36 2.04 8.79
N ILE A 43 8.66 2.75 7.91
CA ILE A 43 7.63 3.75 8.24
C ILE A 43 6.45 3.52 7.30
N GLU A 44 5.25 3.45 7.86
CA GLU A 44 4.00 3.38 7.10
C GLU A 44 3.11 4.57 7.44
N VAL A 45 2.53 5.21 6.42
CA VAL A 45 1.61 6.33 6.59
C VAL A 45 0.43 6.24 5.64
N PHE A 46 -0.72 6.75 6.11
CA PHE A 46 -1.94 6.91 5.31
C PHE A 46 -2.08 8.35 4.84
N MET A 47 -2.23 8.53 3.53
CA MET A 47 -2.34 9.82 2.86
C MET A 47 -3.80 10.15 2.56
N THR A 48 -4.16 11.43 2.69
CA THR A 48 -5.48 11.95 2.31
C THR A 48 -5.32 13.30 1.63
N GLY A 49 -6.29 13.70 0.79
CA GLY A 49 -6.29 15.07 0.26
C GLY A 49 -6.62 16.12 1.32
N ALA A 50 -7.38 15.76 2.36
CA ALA A 50 -7.65 16.63 3.51
C ALA A 50 -6.39 17.02 4.30
N ALA A 51 -5.36 16.19 4.27
CA ALA A 51 -4.07 16.45 4.91
C ALA A 51 -3.18 17.39 4.09
N GLU A 52 -3.51 17.72 2.83
CA GLU A 52 -2.62 18.51 1.99
C GLU A 52 -2.63 20.01 2.30
N ARG A 53 -1.46 20.64 2.17
CA ARG A 53 -1.12 22.00 2.60
C ARG A 53 -0.09 22.64 1.65
N PRO A 54 -0.37 23.83 1.06
CA PRO A 54 -1.67 24.51 1.09
C PRO A 54 -2.75 23.65 0.41
N GLY A 55 -3.89 23.53 1.08
CA GLY A 55 -5.00 22.70 0.63
C GLY A 55 -6.05 23.48 -0.17
N PRO A 56 -7.12 22.80 -0.60
CA PRO A 56 -7.36 21.37 -0.42
C PRO A 56 -6.57 20.51 -1.43
N GLY A 57 -6.25 19.29 -1.03
CA GLY A 57 -5.95 18.20 -1.98
C GLY A 57 -7.24 17.60 -2.55
N ASP A 58 -7.13 16.40 -3.10
CA ASP A 58 -8.24 15.66 -3.69
C ASP A 58 -9.25 15.22 -2.61
N PRO A 59 -10.51 15.70 -2.63
CA PRO A 59 -11.43 15.57 -1.50
C PRO A 59 -11.78 14.12 -1.12
N ASP A 60 -11.76 13.19 -2.07
CA ASP A 60 -11.98 11.74 -1.85
C ASP A 60 -10.73 10.89 -2.12
N GLY A 61 -9.62 11.53 -2.48
CA GLY A 61 -8.33 10.88 -2.71
C GLY A 61 -7.71 10.32 -1.43
N THR A 62 -7.23 9.10 -1.53
CA THR A 62 -6.52 8.40 -0.45
C THR A 62 -5.25 7.73 -0.97
N GLY A 63 -4.38 7.32 -0.05
CA GLY A 63 -3.25 6.47 -0.40
C GLY A 63 -2.51 5.92 0.81
N THR A 64 -1.59 5.00 0.56
CA THR A 64 -0.65 4.47 1.55
C THR A 64 0.77 4.61 1.04
N ALA A 65 1.69 4.87 1.96
CA ALA A 65 3.11 4.86 1.69
C ALA A 65 3.81 3.98 2.71
N PHE A 66 4.47 2.93 2.22
CA PHE A 66 5.38 2.10 3.00
C PHE A 66 6.80 2.43 2.59
N PHE A 67 7.64 2.81 3.55
CA PHE A 67 9.04 3.12 3.35
C PHE A 67 9.91 2.19 4.17
N THR A 68 11.09 1.85 3.64
CA THR A 68 12.21 1.29 4.39
C THR A 68 13.40 2.21 4.19
N PHE A 69 13.83 2.87 5.27
CA PHE A 69 14.94 3.81 5.27
C PHE A 69 16.24 3.09 5.62
N ASN A 70 17.19 3.02 4.67
CA ASN A 70 18.45 2.26 4.80
C ASN A 70 19.67 3.20 4.81
N PRO A 71 20.03 3.82 5.95
CA PRO A 71 21.15 4.76 6.00
C PRO A 71 22.50 4.10 5.68
N GLY A 72 22.69 2.83 6.08
CA GLY A 72 23.92 2.09 5.78
C GLY A 72 24.11 1.78 4.29
N GLN A 73 23.02 1.78 3.51
CA GLN A 73 23.04 1.53 2.06
C GLN A 73 22.88 2.82 1.24
N GLY A 74 22.54 3.94 1.89
CA GLY A 74 22.31 5.20 1.21
C GLY A 74 21.08 5.16 0.30
N GLU A 75 20.02 4.46 0.72
CA GLU A 75 18.79 4.36 -0.06
C GLU A 75 17.51 4.37 0.78
N VAL A 76 16.40 4.72 0.12
CA VAL A 76 15.04 4.60 0.64
C VAL A 76 14.26 3.73 -0.32
N CYS A 77 13.81 2.57 0.15
CA CYS A 77 12.89 1.71 -0.58
C CYS A 77 11.46 2.08 -0.23
N PHE A 78 10.55 1.99 -1.19
CA PHE A 78 9.17 2.41 -1.02
C PHE A 78 8.17 1.55 -1.80
N VAL A 79 6.94 1.54 -1.30
CA VAL A 79 5.72 1.17 -2.01
C VAL A 79 4.70 2.28 -1.78
N LEU A 80 4.17 2.86 -2.86
CA LEU A 80 3.09 3.83 -2.83
C LEU A 80 1.87 3.23 -3.52
N THR A 81 0.70 3.41 -2.91
CA THR A 81 -0.60 3.10 -3.50
C THR A 81 -1.51 4.31 -3.32
N VAL A 82 -2.32 4.61 -4.33
CA VAL A 82 -3.30 5.69 -4.32
C VAL A 82 -4.63 5.21 -4.90
N GLU A 83 -5.71 5.77 -4.38
CA GLU A 83 -7.08 5.49 -4.83
C GLU A 83 -7.86 6.80 -4.96
N ASN A 84 -8.82 6.82 -5.89
CA ASN A 84 -9.71 7.96 -6.13
C ASN A 84 -8.97 9.29 -6.38
N ILE A 85 -7.89 9.24 -7.17
CA ILE A 85 -7.23 10.45 -7.70
C ILE A 85 -7.08 10.32 -9.21
N ASP A 86 -7.01 11.45 -9.90
CA ASP A 86 -6.54 11.48 -11.30
C ASP A 86 -5.11 10.91 -11.41
N PRO A 87 -4.71 10.37 -12.58
CA PRO A 87 -3.40 9.76 -12.77
C PRO A 87 -2.25 10.61 -12.22
N ALA A 88 -1.47 10.00 -11.32
CA ALA A 88 -0.36 10.69 -10.67
C ALA A 88 0.72 11.11 -11.67
N THR A 89 1.29 12.29 -11.48
CA THR A 89 2.37 12.84 -12.32
C THR A 89 3.68 12.97 -11.56
N ALA A 90 3.64 13.07 -10.23
CA ALA A 90 4.82 13.16 -9.38
C ALA A 90 4.52 12.65 -7.96
N SER A 91 5.57 12.23 -7.25
CA SER A 91 5.51 11.89 -5.83
C SER A 91 6.85 12.20 -5.16
N HIS A 92 6.81 12.67 -3.92
CA HIS A 92 7.99 13.19 -3.25
C HIS A 92 7.93 12.97 -1.74
N ILE A 93 9.11 12.89 -1.11
CA ILE A 93 9.29 13.26 0.30
C ILE A 93 9.79 14.70 0.34
N HIS A 94 9.16 15.52 1.16
CA HIS A 94 9.48 16.92 1.43
C HIS A 94 9.97 17.12 2.85
N ARG A 95 10.76 18.18 3.09
CA ARG A 95 11.18 18.62 4.42
C ARG A 95 10.37 19.83 4.87
N ALA A 96 9.37 19.62 5.72
CA ALA A 96 8.68 20.64 6.50
C ALA A 96 7.87 20.02 7.63
N SER A 97 7.62 20.80 8.67
CA SER A 97 6.67 20.44 9.72
C SER A 97 5.24 20.27 9.19
N VAL A 98 4.37 19.73 10.03
CA VAL A 98 2.93 19.74 9.79
C VAL A 98 2.43 21.13 9.40
N ASP A 99 1.45 21.17 8.51
CA ASP A 99 0.79 22.37 8.00
C ASP A 99 1.63 23.31 7.12
N VAL A 100 2.90 22.99 6.87
CA VAL A 100 3.79 23.80 6.02
C VAL A 100 4.18 23.01 4.77
N ALA A 101 4.25 23.70 3.63
CA ALA A 101 4.82 23.17 2.39
C ALA A 101 6.35 23.35 2.41
N GLY A 102 7.09 22.31 2.05
CA GLY A 102 8.55 22.28 2.10
C GLY A 102 9.19 22.02 0.74
N PRO A 103 10.51 22.20 0.61
CA PRO A 103 11.24 21.72 -0.56
C PRO A 103 11.20 20.19 -0.65
N VAL A 104 11.23 19.67 -1.89
CA VAL A 104 11.46 18.24 -2.16
C VAL A 104 12.87 17.86 -1.70
N VAL A 105 12.98 16.74 -0.99
CA VAL A 105 14.26 16.16 -0.58
C VAL A 105 14.51 14.78 -1.18
N ILE A 106 13.45 14.02 -1.49
CA ILE A 106 13.57 12.72 -2.18
C ILE A 106 12.47 12.62 -3.25
N PRO A 107 12.83 12.64 -4.54
CA PRO A 107 11.90 12.27 -5.61
C PRO A 107 11.61 10.78 -5.62
N LEU A 108 10.34 10.42 -5.84
CA LEU A 108 9.87 9.05 -5.92
C LEU A 108 9.26 8.78 -7.30
N ALA A 109 9.16 7.51 -7.67
CA ALA A 109 8.37 7.16 -8.85
C ALA A 109 6.89 7.41 -8.54
N PRO A 110 6.14 8.13 -9.40
CA PRO A 110 4.72 8.36 -9.18
C PRO A 110 3.91 7.07 -9.40
N PRO A 111 2.85 6.84 -8.62
CA PRO A 111 1.93 5.72 -8.81
C PRO A 111 0.96 6.00 -9.98
N THR A 112 1.49 6.09 -11.20
CA THR A 112 0.75 6.51 -12.42
C THR A 112 -0.45 5.63 -12.74
N THR A 113 -0.42 4.36 -12.34
CA THR A 113 -1.52 3.38 -12.49
C THR A 113 -2.09 2.94 -11.15
N GLY A 114 -2.05 3.81 -10.14
CA GLY A 114 -2.56 3.54 -8.79
C GLY A 114 -1.53 2.94 -7.83
N SER A 115 -0.39 2.45 -8.33
CA SER A 115 0.72 2.02 -7.47
C SER A 115 2.09 2.20 -8.12
N SER A 116 3.12 2.29 -7.28
CA SER A 116 4.54 2.33 -7.68
C SER A 116 5.42 1.83 -6.55
N SER A 117 6.57 1.25 -6.88
CA SER A 117 7.57 0.83 -5.89
C SER A 117 8.98 0.97 -6.45
N GLY A 118 9.96 0.96 -5.56
CA GLY A 118 11.37 0.98 -5.94
C GLY A 118 12.27 1.37 -4.78
N CYS A 119 13.56 1.50 -5.06
CA CYS A 119 14.53 2.09 -4.14
C CYS A 119 15.19 3.28 -4.81
N VAL A 120 15.37 4.37 -4.07
CA VAL A 120 16.03 5.59 -4.54
C VAL A 120 17.24 5.86 -3.67
N ALA A 121 18.35 6.25 -4.30
CA ALA A 121 19.52 6.70 -3.58
C ALA A 121 19.20 8.00 -2.83
N ALA A 122 19.63 8.09 -1.57
CA ALA A 122 19.49 9.28 -0.74
C ALA A 122 20.70 9.42 0.18
N ASP A 123 21.04 10.65 0.53
CA ASP A 123 22.16 10.93 1.44
C ASP A 123 21.93 10.22 2.80
N PRO A 124 22.89 9.44 3.32
CA PRO A 124 22.76 8.77 4.61
C PRO A 124 22.45 9.72 5.78
N GLY A 125 22.96 10.95 5.75
CA GLY A 125 22.66 11.99 6.74
C GLY A 125 21.20 12.44 6.67
N LEU A 126 20.66 12.66 5.47
CA LEU A 126 19.23 12.92 5.26
C LEU A 126 18.36 11.76 5.75
N ILE A 127 18.74 10.51 5.44
CA ILE A 127 18.00 9.33 5.90
C ILE A 127 17.96 9.29 7.43
N MET A 128 19.11 9.53 8.08
CA MET A 128 19.19 9.60 9.54
C MET A 128 18.37 10.76 10.13
N GLU A 129 18.34 11.91 9.47
CA GLU A 129 17.51 13.06 9.87
C GLU A 129 16.02 12.72 9.83
N ILE A 130 15.54 12.12 8.73
CA ILE A 130 14.14 11.65 8.61
C ILE A 130 13.82 10.66 9.74
N LEU A 131 14.73 9.74 10.00
CA LEU A 131 14.56 8.72 11.02
C LEU A 131 14.57 9.27 12.46
N GLN A 132 15.23 10.41 12.67
CA GLN A 132 15.30 11.09 13.96
C GLN A 132 14.08 11.99 14.20
N PHE A 133 13.67 12.73 13.16
CA PHE A 133 12.62 13.76 13.19
C PHE A 133 11.57 13.54 12.07
N PRO A 134 10.86 12.41 12.05
CA PRO A 134 9.95 12.09 10.95
C PRO A 134 8.82 13.13 10.80
N ASP A 135 8.39 13.73 11.90
CA ASP A 135 7.38 14.80 11.93
C ASP A 135 7.82 16.10 11.23
N GLN A 136 9.09 16.21 10.80
CA GLN A 136 9.62 17.29 9.97
C GLN A 136 9.62 16.95 8.47
N PHE A 137 9.04 15.81 8.09
CA PHE A 137 8.96 15.36 6.71
C PHE A 137 7.57 14.84 6.35
N TYR A 138 7.19 15.00 5.10
CA TYR A 138 5.92 14.48 4.60
C TYR A 138 6.10 13.87 3.22
N VAL A 139 5.24 12.90 2.90
CA VAL A 139 5.08 12.37 1.55
C VAL A 139 3.84 12.98 0.92
N ASN A 140 3.90 13.27 -0.38
CA ASN A 140 2.72 13.57 -1.16
C ASN A 140 2.78 12.97 -2.57
N VAL A 141 1.63 12.94 -3.22
CA VAL A 141 1.45 12.55 -4.62
C VAL A 141 0.70 13.67 -5.33
N HIS A 142 1.11 14.02 -6.53
CA HIS A 142 0.55 15.10 -7.34
C HIS A 142 -0.10 14.55 -8.62
N ASN A 143 -1.07 15.28 -9.14
CA ASN A 143 -1.64 15.09 -10.47
C ASN A 143 -1.95 16.47 -11.10
N PRO A 144 -2.42 16.55 -12.36
CA PRO A 144 -2.68 17.83 -13.02
C PRO A 144 -3.76 18.68 -12.34
N ALA A 145 -4.77 18.06 -11.74
CA ALA A 145 -5.84 18.75 -11.02
C ALA A 145 -5.37 19.33 -9.68
N PHE A 146 -4.43 18.63 -9.03
CA PHE A 146 -3.87 18.98 -7.73
C PHE A 146 -2.33 19.09 -7.81
N PRO A 147 -1.80 20.14 -8.46
CA PRO A 147 -0.36 20.29 -8.68
C PRO A 147 0.41 20.56 -7.37
N ALA A 148 -0.24 21.10 -6.34
CA ALA A 148 0.37 21.25 -5.01
C ALA A 148 0.41 19.92 -4.23
N GLY A 149 -0.48 18.99 -4.56
CA GLY A 149 -0.60 17.64 -4.00
C GLY A 149 -2.06 17.17 -3.99
N ALA A 150 -2.30 15.98 -4.53
CA ALA A 150 -3.59 15.29 -4.49
C ALA A 150 -3.81 14.65 -3.11
N VAL A 151 -2.79 13.98 -2.57
CA VAL A 151 -2.83 13.36 -1.23
C VAL A 151 -1.50 13.58 -0.51
N ARG A 152 -1.56 13.77 0.82
CA ARG A 152 -0.38 13.94 1.70
C ARG A 152 -0.50 13.12 2.97
N ALA A 153 0.65 12.74 3.53
CA ALA A 153 0.80 12.36 4.92
C ALA A 153 2.10 12.91 5.52
N GLN A 154 2.04 13.42 6.75
CA GLN A 154 3.25 13.65 7.55
C GLN A 154 3.85 12.30 7.94
N LEU A 155 5.17 12.15 7.90
CA LEU A 155 5.83 10.95 8.40
C LEU A 155 5.73 10.91 9.93
N THR A 156 5.54 9.71 10.47
CA THR A 156 5.47 9.45 11.90
C THR A 156 6.25 8.20 12.25
N ARG A 157 6.46 7.95 13.55
CA ARG A 157 7.02 6.68 14.02
C ARG A 157 5.97 5.59 14.10
#